data_AF-A0A7K1ESR4-F1
#
_entry.id   AF-A0A7K1ESR4-F1
#
_cell.length_a   1.000
_cell.length_b   1.000
_cell.length_c   1.000
_cell.angle_alpha   90.00
_cell.angle_beta   90.00
_cell.angle_gamma   90.00
#
_symmetry.space_group_name_H-M   'P 1'
#
loop_
_entity.id
_entity.type
_entity.pdbx_description
1 polymer ?
#
loop_
_entity_poly.entity_id
_entity_poly.type
_entity_poly.pdbx_seq_one_letter_code
_entity_poly.pdbx_strand_id
1 'polypeptide(L)'
;MLTPKRKGSDYHHGDLKSAAVLAARNLIESGGQQALGIRRVAEKLGVTAPALYRHFTSLDELLYAVSCDVRAELGELMVTRRSEVHPS
;
A
#
# COMPACT_ATOMS: atom_id res chain seq x y z
N MET A 1 -1.43 19.37 3.93
CA MET A 1 -0.63 18.40 3.15
C MET A 1 0.40 17.78 4.08
N LEU A 2 0.12 16.59 4.60
CA LEU A 2 1.09 15.75 5.30
C LEU A 2 1.40 14.61 4.32
N THR A 3 2.65 14.46 3.87
CA THR A 3 3.52 13.38 4.37
C THR A 3 4.91 13.35 3.72
N PRO A 4 5.91 12.84 4.46
CA PRO A 4 7.34 12.99 4.23
C PRO A 4 7.93 11.98 3.23
N LYS A 5 9.24 12.16 2.97
CA LYS A 5 10.08 11.46 1.99
C LYS A 5 10.03 9.93 2.18
N ARG A 6 9.49 9.21 1.19
CA ARG A 6 9.52 7.73 1.11
C ARG A 6 10.97 7.22 1.16
N LYS A 7 11.31 6.40 2.16
CA LYS A 7 12.51 5.56 2.10
C LYS A 7 12.22 4.36 1.20
N GLY A 8 12.25 4.59 -0.11
CA GLY A 8 11.89 3.62 -1.15
C GLY A 8 12.89 2.50 -1.38
N SER A 9 13.59 1.98 -0.36
CA SER A 9 14.60 0.92 -0.55
C SER A 9 14.19 -0.48 -0.10
N ASP A 10 13.14 -0.62 0.74
CA ASP A 10 12.84 -1.92 1.35
C ASP A 10 11.52 -2.54 0.86
N TYR A 11 10.76 -1.86 -0.01
CA TYR A 11 9.68 -2.53 -0.75
C TYR A 11 10.31 -3.57 -1.66
N HIS A 12 10.21 -4.83 -1.24
CA HIS A 12 10.56 -5.96 -2.06
C HIS A 12 9.61 -6.00 -3.27
N HIS A 13 10.00 -5.34 -4.36
CA HIS A 13 9.36 -5.43 -5.67
C HIS A 13 9.33 -6.87 -6.23
N GLY A 14 9.89 -7.85 -5.50
CA GLY A 14 9.86 -9.27 -5.83
C GLY A 14 8.62 -10.03 -5.36
N ASP A 15 7.78 -9.48 -4.46
CA ASP A 15 6.52 -10.13 -4.03
C ASP A 15 5.30 -9.49 -4.71
N LEU A 16 4.58 -10.28 -5.52
CA LEU A 16 3.33 -9.88 -6.17
C LEU A 16 2.32 -9.31 -5.17
N LYS A 17 2.29 -9.83 -3.93
CA LYS A 17 1.41 -9.33 -2.88
C LYS A 17 1.74 -7.88 -2.51
N SER A 18 3.00 -7.57 -2.25
CA SER A 18 3.47 -6.22 -1.93
C SER A 18 3.27 -5.26 -3.10
N ALA A 19 3.54 -5.71 -4.32
CA ALA A 19 3.29 -4.94 -5.53
C ALA A 19 1.80 -4.59 -5.70
N ALA A 20 0.91 -5.54 -5.40
CA ALA A 20 -0.55 -5.33 -5.45
C ALA A 20 -1.03 -4.32 -4.40
N VAL A 21 -0.50 -4.37 -3.17
CA VAL A 21 -0.81 -3.38 -2.13
C VAL A 21 -0.38 -1.98 -2.57
N LEU A 22 0.83 -1.82 -3.11
CA LEU A 22 1.32 -0.53 -3.59
C LEU A 22 0.50 -0.01 -4.79
N ALA A 23 0.18 -0.88 -5.75
CA ALA A 23 -0.67 -0.54 -6.89
C ALA A 23 -2.09 -0.12 -6.46
N ALA A 24 -2.69 -0.84 -5.51
CA ALA A 24 -3.99 -0.53 -4.92
C ALA A 24 -3.99 0.82 -4.21
N ARG A 25 -2.97 1.11 -3.40
CA ARG A 25 -2.78 2.40 -2.74
C ARG A 25 -2.71 3.54 -3.76
N ASN A 26 -1.93 3.39 -4.82
CA ASN A 26 -1.82 4.39 -5.88
C ASN A 26 -3.18 4.64 -6.57
N LEU A 27 -4.00 3.60 -6.77
CA LEU A 27 -5.34 3.77 -7.34
C LEU A 27 -6.24 4.58 -6.39
N ILE A 28 -6.23 4.26 -5.09
CA ILE A 28 -7.00 4.98 -4.07
C ILE A 28 -6.57 6.44 -3.98
N GLU A 29 -5.26 6.72 -3.99
CA GLU A 29 -4.72 8.09 -3.96
C GLU A 29 -5.18 8.90 -5.19
N SER A 30 -5.28 8.27 -6.36
CA SER A 30 -5.66 8.94 -7.62
C SER A 30 -7.17 9.15 -7.82
N GLY A 31 -8.01 8.24 -7.32
CA GLY A 31 -9.44 8.22 -7.66
C GLY A 31 -10.36 7.77 -6.53
N GLY A 32 -9.85 7.76 -5.30
CA GLY A 32 -10.57 7.31 -4.11
C GLY A 32 -10.95 5.82 -4.17
N GLN A 33 -11.84 5.43 -3.26
CA GLN A 33 -12.25 4.02 -3.12
C GLN A 33 -12.89 3.44 -4.40
N GLN A 34 -13.58 4.26 -5.20
CA GLN A 34 -14.24 3.79 -6.42
C GLN A 34 -13.26 3.40 -7.54
N ALA A 35 -12.02 3.89 -7.49
CA ALA A 35 -10.97 3.49 -8.41
C ALA A 35 -10.41 2.09 -8.09
N LEU A 36 -10.58 1.60 -6.86
CA LEU A 36 -10.05 0.32 -6.43
C LEU A 36 -10.83 -0.87 -7.02
N GLY A 37 -10.10 -1.87 -7.52
CA GLY A 37 -10.66 -3.12 -7.99
C GLY A 37 -9.58 -4.13 -8.35
N ILE A 38 -9.80 -5.42 -8.08
CA ILE A 38 -8.82 -6.49 -8.34
C ILE A 38 -8.33 -6.46 -9.80
N ARG A 39 -9.26 -6.29 -10.76
CA ARG A 39 -8.90 -6.23 -12.19
C ARG A 39 -8.01 -5.03 -12.52
N ARG A 40 -8.35 -3.83 -12.02
CA ARG A 40 -7.55 -2.62 -12.23
C ARG A 40 -6.15 -2.73 -11.62
N VAL A 41 -6.03 -3.39 -10.46
CA VAL A 41 -4.74 -3.66 -9.84
C VAL A 41 -3.92 -4.63 -10.70
N ALA A 42 -4.55 -5.70 -11.20
CA ALA A 42 -3.91 -6.64 -12.12
C ALA A 42 -3.43 -5.97 -13.42
N GLU A 43 -4.29 -5.15 -14.04
CA GLU A 43 -3.97 -4.33 -15.22
C GLU A 43 -2.77 -3.42 -14.97
N LYS A 44 -2.77 -2.69 -13.84
CA LYS A 44 -1.66 -1.79 -13.46
C LYS A 44 -0.34 -2.52 -13.26
N LEU A 45 -0.39 -3.79 -12.88
CA LEU A 45 0.78 -4.65 -12.66
C LEU A 45 1.17 -5.49 -13.87
N GLY A 46 0.40 -5.47 -14.96
CA GLY A 46 0.64 -6.33 -16.13
C GLY A 46 0.46 -7.82 -15.83
N VAL A 47 -0.36 -8.18 -14.85
CA VAL A 47 -0.64 -9.57 -14.45
C VAL A 47 -2.10 -9.92 -14.66
N THR A 48 -2.42 -11.21 -14.60
CA THR A 48 -3.81 -11.67 -14.69
C THR A 48 -4.53 -11.51 -13.35
N ALA A 49 -5.84 -11.24 -13.37
CA ALA A 49 -6.64 -11.21 -12.15
C ALA A 49 -6.60 -12.53 -11.34
N PRO A 50 -6.62 -13.73 -11.97
CA PRO A 50 -6.39 -15.00 -11.26
C PRO A 50 -5.07 -15.08 -10.49
N ALA A 51 -4.00 -14.43 -10.96
CA ALA A 51 -2.75 -14.38 -10.22
C ALA A 51 -2.90 -13.63 -8.89
N LEU A 52 -3.66 -12.52 -8.87
CA LEU A 52 -3.96 -11.78 -7.65
C LEU A 52 -4.89 -12.55 -6.72
N TYR A 53 -5.85 -13.30 -7.25
CA TYR A 53 -6.75 -14.12 -6.43
C TYR A 53 -6.04 -15.22 -5.63
N ARG A 54 -4.80 -15.60 -5.98
CA ARG A 54 -3.96 -16.49 -5.16
C ARG A 54 -3.48 -15.82 -3.87
N HIS A 55 -3.47 -14.49 -3.82
CA HIS A 55 -3.00 -13.71 -2.67
C HIS A 55 -4.13 -12.99 -1.93
N PHE A 56 -5.21 -12.65 -2.64
CA PHE A 56 -6.37 -11.94 -2.10
C PHE A 56 -7.64 -12.62 -2.57
N THR A 57 -8.35 -13.24 -1.64
CA THR A 57 -9.64 -13.91 -1.86
C THR A 57 -10.75 -12.91 -2.19
N SER A 58 -10.59 -11.64 -1.81
CA SER A 58 -11.58 -10.59 -2.06
C SER A 58 -10.95 -9.20 -2.23
N LEU A 59 -11.76 -8.25 -2.71
CA LEU A 59 -11.38 -6.84 -2.73
C LEU A 59 -11.17 -6.27 -1.33
N ASP A 60 -11.98 -6.71 -0.36
CA ASP A 60 -11.90 -6.27 1.03
C ASP A 60 -10.60 -6.76 1.69
N GLU A 61 -10.13 -7.95 1.35
CA GLU A 61 -8.84 -8.45 1.83
C GLU A 61 -7.68 -7.59 1.32
N LEU A 62 -7.72 -7.19 0.05
CA LEU A 62 -6.74 -6.26 -0.52
C LEU A 62 -6.82 -4.89 0.19
N LEU A 63 -8.02 -4.36 0.41
CA LEU A 63 -8.22 -3.09 1.10
C LEU A 63 -7.72 -3.14 2.55
N TYR A 64 -7.94 -4.26 3.24
CA TYR A 64 -7.40 -4.50 4.57
C TYR A 64 -5.87 -4.48 4.56
N ALA A 65 -5.24 -5.15 3.60
CA ALA A 65 -3.78 -5.13 3.44
C ALA A 65 -3.23 -3.72 3.20
N VAL A 66 -3.89 -2.93 2.34
CA VAL A 66 -3.55 -1.50 2.13
C VAL A 66 -3.69 -0.70 3.42
N SER A 67 -4.76 -0.95 4.19
CA SER A 67 -4.96 -0.26 5.46
C SER A 67 -3.88 -0.59 6.49
N CYS A 68 -3.42 -1.84 6.54
CA CYS A 68 -2.29 -2.24 7.39
C CYS A 68 -0.99 -1.55 6.97
N ASP A 69 -0.69 -1.52 5.67
CA ASP A 69 0.49 -0.86 5.10
C ASP A 69 0.53 0.64 5.47
N VAL A 70 -0.57 1.36 5.22
CA VAL A 70 -0.68 2.79 5.54
C VAL A 70 -0.59 3.07 7.04
N ARG A 71 -1.21 2.23 7.88
CA ARG A 71 -1.10 2.37 9.34
C ARG A 71 0.31 2.12 9.85
N ALA A 72 1.03 1.16 9.27
CA ALA A 72 2.41 0.88 9.62
C ALA A 72 3.30 2.09 9.29
N GLU A 73 3.20 2.64 8.08
CA GLU A 73 3.92 3.86 7.69
C GLU A 73 3.59 5.02 8.62
N LEU A 74 2.31 5.24 8.93
CA LEU A 74 1.92 6.29 9.86
C LEU A 74 2.54 6.07 11.25
N GLY A 75 2.52 4.85 11.76
CA GLY A 75 3.11 4.49 13.05
C GLY A 75 4.62 4.78 13.09
N GLU A 76 5.35 4.42 12.04
CA GLU A 76 6.78 4.72 11.91
C GLU A 76 7.04 6.22 11.94
N LEU A 77 6.28 7.01 11.18
CA LEU A 77 6.41 8.47 11.16
C LEU A 77 6.09 9.09 12.52
N MET A 78 5.08 8.59 13.23
CA MET A 78 4.75 9.05 14.58
C MET A 78 5.89 8.76 15.56
N VAL A 79 6.54 7.60 15.47
CA VAL A 79 7.69 7.25 16.30
C VAL A 79 8.90 8.14 15.97
N THR A 80 9.23 8.32 14.70
CA THR A 80 10.34 9.19 14.27
C THR A 80 10.13 10.62 14.76
N ARG A 81 8.94 11.19 14.56
CA ARG A 81 8.61 12.54 15.03
C ARG A 81 8.67 12.67 16.55
N ARG A 82 8.22 11.67 17.30
CA ARG A 82 8.31 11.68 18.77
C ARG A 82 9.77 11.77 19.24
N SER A 83 10.69 11.07 18.59
CA SER A 83 12.12 11.11 18.91
C SER A 83 12.78 12.46 18.57
N GLU A 84 12.26 13.19 17.59
CA GLU A 84 12.74 14.54 17.22
C GLU A 84 12.25 15.63 18.20
N VAL A 85 11.09 15.44 18.82
CA VAL A 85 10.43 16.44 19.69
C VAL A 85 10.89 16.35 21.16
N HIS A 86 11.55 15.26 21.57
CA HIS A 86 12.11 15.11 22.92
C HIS A 86 13.62 14.79 22.92
N PRO A 87 14.49 15.78 22.66
CA PRO A 87 15.90 15.70 23.02
C PRO A 87 16.08 16.22 24.46
N SER A 88 15.91 15.35 25.46
CA SER A 88 16.35 15.57 26.85
C SER A 88 16.83 14.26 27.45
#